data_AF-S7VQI1-F1
#
_entry.id   AF-S7VQI1-F1
#
_cell.length_a   1.000
_cell.length_b   1.000
_cell.length_c   1.000
_cell.angle_alpha   90.00
_cell.angle_beta   90.00
_cell.angle_gamma   90.00
#
_symmetry.space_group_name_H-M   'P 1'
#
loop_
_entity.id
_entity.type
_entity.pdbx_description
1 polymer ?
#
loop_
_entity_poly.entity_id
_entity_poly.type
_entity_poly.pdbx_seq_one_letter_code
_entity_poly.pdbx_strand_id
1 'polypeptide(L)'
;MNKAIKSLKLMLVLIASVAITSCVQDDDYTIPNSLGDEENKSLTSLLETGNELTFAEVKALYQGGEFIEPVDTNDYVKGYVSSSDQTGNFFKEFFIQDSPTNPTSGLKVILNQVDTYNQFNLGREVYISLQGLFIGEERVGNGVTTIGGGTETDQFGTTVSSLNEIQIRQKVLRSTVTEELTPLNLGLTAINASHVGVLVKVENVEFADDEIGLNYFDPIEVFDTQRTLQDCRGFTYPQFILETSSFSSFKNEPLPIGNGSVTAVVSKTFDGASLILALNSTDDVNMDSARCSLLDPADFSNLFSEDFEGMSTGATVSGNGWTAYAEEGTYNWRALTTTDSGNPGPGNKIASMGAYNSGVPVNIAWLISPSIDLDSQELTFINFQSSNNFDDDSELELLISTDWDGNLSTITNSTWTSLPGNIVSDDTFYQDWVDSGLINLSNYSGTAYVAFKYVGGDNSGNESPNTGTIDGTFEIDNYRVLGPN
;
A
#
# COMPACT_ATOMS: atom_id res chain seq x y z
N MET A 1 68.88 24.88 41.01
CA MET A 1 67.87 25.11 39.93
C MET A 1 67.71 23.95 38.94
N ASN A 2 68.77 23.24 38.52
CA ASN A 2 68.65 22.21 37.46
C ASN A 2 67.95 20.88 37.82
N LYS A 3 67.86 20.48 39.10
CA LYS A 3 67.16 19.24 39.50
C LYS A 3 65.63 19.40 39.53
N ALA A 4 65.13 20.51 40.05
CA ALA A 4 63.69 20.80 40.16
C ALA A 4 63.01 20.94 38.78
N ILE A 5 63.71 21.50 37.80
CA ILE A 5 63.21 21.66 36.43
C ILE A 5 63.17 20.31 35.69
N LYS A 6 64.10 19.39 35.98
CA LYS A 6 64.10 18.03 35.42
C LYS A 6 62.98 17.15 36.01
N SER A 7 62.72 17.25 37.31
CA SER A 7 61.61 16.54 37.95
C SER A 7 60.24 17.05 37.49
N LEU A 8 60.10 18.37 37.28
CA LEU A 8 58.85 18.96 36.77
C LEU A 8 58.56 18.54 35.32
N LYS A 9 59.59 18.46 34.46
CA LYS A 9 59.44 17.95 33.08
C LYS A 9 59.06 16.46 33.05
N LEU A 10 59.63 15.64 33.94
CA LEU A 10 59.30 14.22 34.03
C LEU A 10 57.84 14.01 34.50
N MET A 11 57.37 14.84 35.43
CA MET A 11 56.00 14.79 35.94
C MET A 11 54.97 15.30 34.91
N LEU A 12 55.33 16.32 34.11
CA LEU A 12 54.48 16.82 33.02
C LEU A 12 54.34 15.80 31.89
N VAL A 13 55.41 15.07 31.55
CA VAL A 13 55.37 14.00 30.56
C VAL A 13 54.55 12.82 31.06
N LEU A 14 54.64 12.46 32.35
CA LEU A 14 53.84 11.38 32.93
C LEU A 14 52.34 11.72 32.97
N ILE A 15 51.97 12.98 33.30
CA ILE A 15 50.57 13.45 33.29
C ILE A 15 50.04 13.55 31.85
N ALA A 16 50.87 14.01 30.90
CA ALA A 16 50.51 14.02 29.49
C ALA A 16 50.33 12.59 28.92
N SER A 17 51.08 11.60 29.42
CA SER A 17 50.98 10.19 29.01
C SER A 17 49.69 9.51 29.52
N VAL A 18 49.23 9.87 30.72
CA VAL A 18 47.98 9.37 31.31
C VAL A 18 46.75 10.03 30.65
N ALA A 19 46.90 11.26 30.11
CA ALA A 19 45.84 11.96 29.39
C ALA A 19 45.57 11.40 27.97
N ILE A 20 46.49 10.63 27.38
CA ILE A 20 46.29 10.01 26.05
C ILE A 20 45.66 8.61 26.15
N THR A 21 45.55 8.04 27.35
CA THR A 21 44.88 6.75 27.60
C THR A 21 43.44 6.91 28.13
N SER A 22 42.93 8.15 28.23
CA SER A 22 41.53 8.41 28.57
C SER A 22 40.67 8.79 27.35
N CYS A 23 41.22 8.69 26.14
CA CYS A 23 40.39 8.53 24.96
C CYS A 23 39.83 7.10 24.99
N VAL A 24 38.75 6.92 25.73
CA VAL A 24 37.84 5.81 25.51
C VAL A 24 37.33 6.00 24.08
N GLN A 25 37.89 5.23 23.14
CA GLN A 25 37.25 4.95 21.86
C GLN A 25 36.18 3.90 22.16
N ASP A 26 35.06 4.34 22.71
CA ASP A 26 33.79 3.60 22.71
C ASP A 26 32.71 4.66 22.48
N ASP A 27 32.59 5.11 21.23
CA ASP A 27 31.32 5.67 20.72
C ASP A 27 30.31 4.53 20.44
N ASP A 28 30.63 3.30 20.83
CA ASP A 28 29.74 2.15 20.81
C ASP A 28 29.00 2.07 22.15
N TYR A 29 28.07 3.01 22.37
CA TYR A 29 27.07 2.87 23.43
C TYR A 29 26.12 1.76 22.99
N THR A 30 26.54 0.50 23.16
CA THR A 30 25.67 -0.65 22.90
C THR A 30 24.41 -0.49 23.73
N ILE A 31 23.25 -0.49 23.07
CA ILE A 31 21.95 -0.41 23.74
C ILE A 31 21.88 -1.51 24.81
N PRO A 32 21.58 -1.18 26.09
CA PRO A 32 21.61 -2.17 27.15
C PRO A 32 20.63 -3.31 26.88
N ASN A 33 21.17 -4.51 26.66
CA ASN A 33 20.37 -5.73 26.46
C ASN A 33 19.81 -6.29 27.78
N SER A 34 20.41 -5.94 28.92
CA SER A 34 19.87 -6.30 30.24
C SER A 34 18.72 -5.37 30.59
N LEU A 35 17.58 -5.96 30.89
CA LEU A 35 16.51 -5.27 31.60
C LEU A 35 16.94 -4.99 33.05
N GLY A 36 16.49 -3.86 33.60
CA GLY A 36 16.61 -3.62 35.04
C GLY A 36 15.74 -4.60 35.82
N ASP A 37 16.09 -4.90 37.08
CA ASP A 37 15.34 -5.82 37.94
C ASP A 37 13.86 -5.43 38.09
N GLU A 38 13.55 -4.13 38.05
CA GLU A 38 12.18 -3.61 38.16
C GLU A 38 11.37 -3.87 36.88
N GLU A 39 11.93 -3.56 35.71
CA GLU A 39 11.26 -3.77 34.42
C GLU A 39 11.04 -5.26 34.14
N ASN A 40 12.02 -6.11 34.47
CA ASN A 40 11.90 -7.56 34.39
C ASN A 40 10.70 -8.09 35.19
N LYS A 41 10.54 -7.60 36.43
CA LYS A 41 9.43 -8.00 37.31
C LYS A 41 8.09 -7.51 36.76
N SER A 42 8.04 -6.27 36.30
CA SER A 42 6.82 -5.70 35.69
C SER A 42 6.39 -6.47 34.46
N LEU A 43 7.32 -6.81 33.56
CA LEU A 43 7.04 -7.58 32.35
C LEU A 43 6.56 -8.99 32.71
N THR A 44 7.27 -9.68 33.61
CA THR A 44 6.86 -11.02 34.08
C THR A 44 5.44 -11.00 34.66
N SER A 45 5.15 -10.02 35.53
CA SER A 45 3.83 -9.85 36.12
C SER A 45 2.75 -9.56 35.07
N LEU A 46 3.05 -8.75 34.05
CA LEU A 46 2.12 -8.44 32.97
C LEU A 46 1.79 -9.69 32.16
N LEU A 47 2.78 -10.49 31.81
CA LEU A 47 2.59 -11.73 31.04
C LEU A 47 1.82 -12.81 31.82
N GLU A 48 1.97 -12.86 33.15
CA GLU A 48 1.26 -13.82 34.00
C GLU A 48 -0.21 -13.45 34.26
N THR A 49 -0.54 -12.16 34.24
CA THR A 49 -1.85 -11.66 34.71
C THR A 49 -2.67 -10.91 33.68
N GLY A 50 -2.02 -10.38 32.64
CA GLY A 50 -2.63 -9.60 31.59
C GLY A 50 -3.17 -10.47 30.46
N ASN A 51 -4.09 -9.91 29.69
CA ASN A 51 -4.64 -10.52 28.49
C ASN A 51 -4.04 -9.85 27.24
N GLU A 52 -3.45 -10.64 26.34
CA GLU A 52 -2.85 -10.12 25.11
C GLU A 52 -3.95 -9.80 24.09
N LEU A 53 -3.95 -8.58 23.56
CA LEU A 53 -4.78 -8.16 22.44
C LEU A 53 -3.96 -8.10 21.15
N THR A 54 -4.59 -8.51 20.05
CA THR A 54 -4.10 -8.26 18.70
C THR A 54 -4.21 -6.78 18.36
N PHE A 55 -3.46 -6.32 17.34
CA PHE A 55 -3.56 -4.93 16.88
C PHE A 55 -4.97 -4.58 16.39
N ALA A 56 -5.68 -5.53 15.78
CA ALA A 56 -7.07 -5.34 15.34
C ALA A 56 -8.00 -5.10 16.54
N GLU A 57 -7.84 -5.87 17.62
CA GLU A 57 -8.60 -5.67 18.85
C GLU A 57 -8.27 -4.34 19.52
N VAL A 58 -7.00 -3.95 19.59
CA VAL A 58 -6.61 -2.63 20.10
C VAL A 58 -7.23 -1.51 19.27
N LYS A 59 -7.16 -1.59 17.93
CA LYS A 59 -7.79 -0.60 17.04
C LYS A 59 -9.30 -0.51 17.26
N ALA A 60 -9.96 -1.63 17.52
CA ALA A 60 -11.39 -1.69 17.81
C ALA A 60 -11.78 -1.07 19.17
N LEU A 61 -10.83 -0.85 20.10
CA LEU A 61 -11.10 -0.11 21.34
C LEU A 61 -11.38 1.37 21.09
N TYR A 62 -10.92 1.92 19.96
CA TYR A 62 -11.24 3.30 19.59
C TYR A 62 -12.63 3.39 18.97
N GLN A 63 -13.56 4.03 19.69
CA GLN A 63 -14.95 4.21 19.27
C GLN A 63 -15.23 5.62 18.69
N GLY A 64 -14.22 6.51 18.69
CA GLY A 64 -14.38 7.92 18.29
C GLY A 64 -15.31 8.73 19.20
N GLY A 65 -15.56 9.99 18.83
CA GLY A 65 -16.54 10.86 19.47
C GLY A 65 -15.98 11.88 20.47
N GLU A 66 -16.88 12.46 21.27
CA GLU A 66 -16.55 13.54 22.22
C GLU A 66 -15.79 13.06 23.46
N PHE A 67 -15.68 11.75 23.68
CA PHE A 67 -15.00 11.19 24.85
C PHE A 67 -14.28 9.89 24.49
N ILE A 68 -13.05 9.74 24.99
CA ILE A 68 -12.27 8.51 24.89
C ILE A 68 -12.09 7.98 26.31
N GLU A 69 -12.67 6.83 26.61
CA GLU A 69 -12.51 6.14 27.90
C GLU A 69 -11.11 5.51 27.99
N PRO A 70 -10.49 5.50 29.18
CA PRO A 70 -9.29 4.71 29.39
C PRO A 70 -9.64 3.22 29.34
N VAL A 71 -8.70 2.39 28.88
CA VAL A 71 -8.85 0.93 28.95
C VAL A 71 -8.89 0.53 30.43
N ASP A 72 -9.95 -0.12 30.88
CA ASP A 72 -10.18 -0.47 32.29
C ASP A 72 -9.82 -1.94 32.62
N THR A 73 -9.64 -2.75 31.58
CA THR A 73 -9.20 -4.14 31.63
C THR A 73 -7.68 -4.26 31.74
N ASN A 74 -7.21 -5.38 32.31
CA ASN A 74 -5.78 -5.70 32.38
C ASN A 74 -5.29 -6.28 31.05
N ASP A 75 -5.41 -5.50 29.98
CA ASP A 75 -5.00 -5.89 28.64
C ASP A 75 -3.62 -5.33 28.30
N TYR A 76 -2.91 -5.99 27.39
CA TYR A 76 -1.68 -5.50 26.80
C TYR A 76 -1.59 -5.83 25.32
N VAL A 77 -0.73 -5.10 24.60
CA VAL A 77 -0.39 -5.40 23.21
C VAL A 77 1.11 -5.62 23.07
N LYS A 78 1.49 -6.63 22.30
CA LYS A 78 2.88 -6.94 21.95
C LYS A 78 3.16 -6.51 20.52
N GLY A 79 4.30 -5.86 20.28
CA GLY A 79 4.75 -5.52 18.92
C GLY A 79 6.26 -5.29 18.85
N TYR A 80 6.74 -5.03 17.64
CA TYR A 80 8.15 -4.81 17.33
C TYR A 80 8.33 -3.38 16.83
N VAL A 81 9.28 -2.64 17.40
CA VAL A 81 9.49 -1.23 17.05
C VAL A 81 9.95 -1.09 15.60
N SER A 82 9.17 -0.41 14.77
CA SER A 82 9.40 -0.22 13.32
C SER A 82 10.02 1.14 12.97
N SER A 83 9.97 2.12 13.89
CA SER A 83 10.54 3.45 13.71
C SER A 83 11.60 3.80 14.75
N SER A 84 12.45 4.80 14.48
CA SER A 84 13.52 5.24 15.36
C SER A 84 13.69 6.75 15.34
N ASP A 85 13.71 7.39 16.51
CA ASP A 85 14.04 8.81 16.65
C ASP A 85 15.54 9.11 16.57
N GLN A 86 16.40 8.10 16.32
CA GLN A 86 17.87 8.25 16.30
C GLN A 86 18.35 9.30 15.31
N THR A 87 17.74 9.37 14.13
CA THR A 87 18.11 10.34 13.09
C THR A 87 17.31 11.62 13.17
N GLY A 88 16.32 11.73 14.05
CA GLY A 88 15.48 12.91 14.23
C GLY A 88 14.28 13.04 13.29
N ASN A 89 14.02 12.03 12.43
CA ASN A 89 12.85 12.04 11.54
C ASN A 89 11.54 11.70 12.27
N PHE A 90 11.63 11.00 13.40
CA PHE A 90 10.54 10.76 14.34
C PHE A 90 10.82 11.53 15.64
N PHE A 91 9.80 12.10 16.27
CA PHE A 91 9.98 12.93 17.47
C PHE A 91 8.87 12.68 18.49
N LYS A 92 9.24 12.22 19.69
CA LYS A 92 8.28 11.94 20.79
C LYS A 92 7.19 10.93 20.42
N GLU A 93 7.53 10.07 19.48
CA GLU A 93 6.68 9.00 19.00
C GLU A 93 7.55 7.84 18.52
N PHE A 94 6.97 6.65 18.53
CA PHE A 94 7.46 5.55 17.70
C PHE A 94 6.28 4.68 17.25
N PHE A 95 6.53 3.91 16.20
CA PHE A 95 5.60 2.91 15.68
C PHE A 95 6.04 1.51 16.08
N ILE A 96 5.06 0.65 16.29
CA ILE A 96 5.25 -0.80 16.42
C ILE A 96 4.48 -1.50 15.32
N GLN A 97 5.01 -2.62 14.84
CA GLN A 97 4.35 -3.56 13.93
C GLN A 97 4.07 -4.89 14.63
N ASP A 98 3.04 -5.59 14.17
CA ASP A 98 2.52 -6.83 14.77
C ASP A 98 3.45 -8.06 14.62
N SER A 99 4.32 -8.06 13.62
CA SER A 99 5.27 -9.14 13.33
C SER A 99 6.61 -8.59 12.83
N PRO A 100 7.78 -9.21 13.15
CA PRO A 100 9.06 -8.78 12.60
C PRO A 100 9.21 -9.14 11.10
N THR A 101 8.39 -10.06 10.58
CA THR A 101 8.41 -10.51 9.18
C THR A 101 6.98 -10.52 8.62
N ASN A 102 6.79 -9.95 7.43
CA ASN A 102 5.48 -9.78 6.78
C ASN A 102 4.41 -9.18 7.72
N PRO A 103 4.69 -8.01 8.34
CA PRO A 103 3.73 -7.32 9.20
C PRO A 103 2.44 -6.98 8.45
N THR A 104 1.31 -7.01 9.16
CA THR A 104 -0.01 -6.71 8.58
C THR A 104 -0.64 -5.43 9.13
N SER A 105 -0.12 -4.92 10.25
CA SER A 105 -0.71 -3.79 10.96
C SER A 105 0.34 -3.06 11.81
N GLY A 106 0.23 -1.73 11.86
CA GLY A 106 1.02 -0.87 12.75
C GLY A 106 0.16 -0.15 13.80
N LEU A 107 0.81 0.27 14.89
CA LEU A 107 0.25 1.15 15.93
C LEU A 107 1.26 2.25 16.27
N LYS A 108 0.76 3.47 16.51
CA LYS A 108 1.55 4.60 16.99
C LYS A 108 1.56 4.64 18.52
N VAL A 109 2.69 5.00 19.12
CA VAL A 109 2.81 5.31 20.56
C VAL A 109 3.34 6.73 20.70
N ILE A 110 2.62 7.60 21.41
CA ILE A 110 3.03 8.99 21.65
C ILE A 110 3.49 9.17 23.09
N LEU A 111 4.62 9.84 23.30
CA LEU A 111 5.30 9.83 24.60
C LEU A 111 6.17 11.07 24.79
N ASN A 112 6.18 11.61 26.00
CA ASN A 112 6.94 12.81 26.33
C ASN A 112 8.40 12.46 26.70
N GLN A 113 9.10 11.78 25.80
CA GLN A 113 10.50 11.37 25.93
C GLN A 113 11.17 11.42 24.54
N VAL A 114 12.46 11.73 24.54
CA VAL A 114 13.33 11.73 23.35
C VAL A 114 14.44 10.70 23.54
N ASP A 115 15.22 10.47 22.49
CA ASP A 115 16.29 9.48 22.47
C ASP A 115 15.77 8.07 22.81
N THR A 116 14.54 7.79 22.39
CA THR A 116 13.87 6.51 22.64
C THR A 116 14.56 5.34 21.98
N TYR A 117 15.30 5.55 20.89
CA TYR A 117 16.14 4.52 20.26
C TYR A 117 17.13 3.85 21.23
N ASN A 118 17.54 4.54 22.30
CA ASN A 118 18.42 3.95 23.34
C ASN A 118 17.71 2.92 24.23
N GLN A 119 16.38 2.88 24.21
CA GLN A 119 15.55 1.95 24.98
C GLN A 119 14.73 1.04 24.06
N PHE A 120 14.08 1.61 23.07
CA PHE A 120 13.17 1.00 22.10
C PHE A 120 13.82 1.08 20.71
N ASN A 121 14.95 0.39 20.52
CA ASN A 121 15.64 0.34 19.24
C ASN A 121 14.82 -0.41 18.17
N LEU A 122 15.15 -0.22 16.89
CA LEU A 122 14.50 -0.94 15.79
C LEU A 122 14.50 -2.46 16.04
N GLY A 123 13.34 -3.09 15.81
CA GLY A 123 13.11 -4.50 16.04
C GLY A 123 12.98 -4.92 17.51
N ARG A 124 13.09 -3.99 18.46
CA ARG A 124 12.88 -4.29 19.88
C ARG A 124 11.45 -4.78 20.10
N GLU A 125 11.33 -5.95 20.71
CA GLU A 125 10.03 -6.46 21.16
C GLU A 125 9.58 -5.65 22.39
N VAL A 126 8.37 -5.10 22.33
CA VAL A 126 7.77 -4.27 23.38
C VAL A 126 6.36 -4.74 23.70
N TYR A 127 5.98 -4.52 24.96
CA TYR A 127 4.70 -4.85 25.56
C TYR A 127 4.13 -3.57 26.17
N ILE A 128 2.97 -3.14 25.66
CA ILE A 128 2.30 -1.94 26.14
C ILE A 128 1.12 -2.38 27.01
N SER A 129 1.23 -2.18 28.32
CA SER A 129 0.13 -2.37 29.26
C SER A 129 -0.92 -1.29 29.02
N LEU A 130 -2.11 -1.69 28.57
CA LEU A 130 -3.15 -0.78 28.13
C LEU A 130 -3.98 -0.24 29.28
N GLN A 131 -4.05 -0.94 30.42
CA GLN A 131 -4.88 -0.51 31.55
C GLN A 131 -4.53 0.93 32.00
N GLY A 132 -5.50 1.84 31.94
CA GLY A 132 -5.35 3.25 32.28
C GLY A 132 -4.67 4.11 31.20
N LEU A 133 -4.36 3.53 30.04
CA LEU A 133 -4.00 4.26 28.81
C LEU A 133 -5.23 4.47 27.95
N PHE A 134 -5.07 5.29 26.91
CA PHE A 134 -6.13 5.68 25.99
C PHE A 134 -5.77 5.26 24.56
N ILE A 135 -6.76 4.75 23.82
CA ILE A 135 -6.62 4.44 22.39
C ILE A 135 -7.43 5.45 21.60
N GLY A 136 -6.79 6.15 20.66
CA GLY A 136 -7.49 7.09 19.81
C GLY A 136 -6.60 7.66 18.72
N GLU A 137 -6.77 8.94 18.44
CA GLU A 137 -5.99 9.66 17.44
C GLU A 137 -5.35 10.88 18.09
N GLU A 138 -4.15 11.26 17.65
CA GLU A 138 -3.53 12.52 18.04
C GLU A 138 -4.23 13.73 17.40
N ARG A 139 -4.96 13.49 16.30
CA ARG A 139 -5.76 14.49 15.59
C ARG A 139 -7.01 13.84 15.04
N VAL A 140 -8.17 14.39 15.41
CA VAL A 140 -9.47 13.86 15.01
C VAL A 140 -9.58 13.75 13.49
N GLY A 141 -9.90 12.55 13.03
CA GLY A 141 -10.10 12.22 11.61
C GLY A 141 -8.81 11.94 10.84
N ASN A 142 -7.65 11.85 11.50
CA ASN A 142 -6.40 11.54 10.79
C ASN A 142 -6.26 10.04 10.47
N GLY A 143 -7.03 9.14 11.10
CA GLY A 143 -6.99 7.70 10.86
C GLY A 143 -5.73 7.00 11.34
N VAL A 144 -4.94 7.62 12.24
CA VAL A 144 -3.73 7.03 12.83
C VAL A 144 -4.03 6.57 14.26
N THR A 145 -4.31 5.28 14.43
CA THR A 145 -4.55 4.73 15.76
C THR A 145 -3.30 4.83 16.64
N THR A 146 -3.49 5.49 17.78
CA THR A 146 -2.43 5.96 18.67
C THR A 146 -2.73 5.56 20.10
N ILE A 147 -1.71 5.05 20.79
CA ILE A 147 -1.74 4.78 22.23
C ILE A 147 -1.18 6.00 22.96
N GLY A 148 -1.98 6.59 23.85
CA GLY A 148 -1.64 7.77 24.64
C GLY A 148 -1.82 7.59 26.15
N GLY A 149 -1.25 8.51 26.93
CA GLY A 149 -1.32 8.53 28.39
C GLY A 149 -2.43 9.39 28.97
N GLY A 150 -3.09 10.19 28.14
CA GLY A 150 -4.20 11.05 28.55
C GLY A 150 -5.07 11.40 27.35
N THR A 151 -6.00 12.32 27.58
CA THR A 151 -6.85 12.88 26.53
C THR A 151 -6.90 14.41 26.65
N GLU A 152 -7.13 15.05 25.51
CA GLU A 152 -7.42 16.48 25.43
C GLU A 152 -8.66 16.66 24.56
N THR A 153 -9.55 17.58 24.94
CA THR A 153 -10.79 17.87 24.21
C THR A 153 -10.79 19.32 23.80
N ASP A 154 -10.99 19.56 22.51
CA ASP A 154 -11.21 20.89 21.95
C ASP A 154 -12.49 20.95 21.12
N GLN A 155 -12.65 22.00 20.32
CA GLN A 155 -13.84 22.18 19.47
C GLN A 155 -13.95 21.19 18.30
N PHE A 156 -12.88 20.45 17.99
CA PHE A 156 -12.83 19.46 16.90
C PHE A 156 -13.06 18.04 17.41
N GLY A 157 -12.89 17.79 18.71
CA GLY A 157 -13.20 16.52 19.37
C GLY A 157 -12.17 16.18 20.45
N THR A 158 -12.14 14.90 20.84
CA THR A 158 -11.19 14.39 21.84
C THR A 158 -10.06 13.60 21.18
N THR A 159 -8.83 13.96 21.51
CA THR A 159 -7.60 13.31 21.05
C THR A 159 -6.86 12.68 22.21
N VAL A 160 -5.91 11.80 21.91
CA VAL A 160 -4.99 11.25 22.92
C VAL A 160 -3.78 12.16 23.10
N SER A 161 -3.28 12.27 24.33
CA SER A 161 -2.06 13.02 24.67
C SER A 161 -0.93 12.09 25.12
N SER A 162 0.31 12.59 25.04
CA SER A 162 1.52 11.79 25.23
C SER A 162 1.60 11.13 26.61
N LEU A 163 2.15 9.92 26.66
CA LEU A 163 2.53 9.28 27.93
C LEU A 163 3.56 10.15 28.67
N ASN A 164 3.35 10.37 29.96
CA ASN A 164 4.36 11.00 30.82
C ASN A 164 5.43 9.99 31.28
N GLU A 165 6.54 10.48 31.85
CA GLU A 165 7.68 9.64 32.27
C GLU A 165 7.29 8.47 33.19
N ILE A 166 6.33 8.68 34.10
CA ILE A 166 5.86 7.63 35.02
C ILE A 166 5.09 6.56 34.24
N GLN A 167 4.21 6.98 33.34
CA GLN A 167 3.45 6.07 32.47
C GLN A 167 4.39 5.29 31.56
N ILE A 168 5.38 5.93 30.92
CA ILE A 168 6.33 5.23 30.05
C ILE A 168 7.03 4.11 30.83
N ARG A 169 7.62 4.42 31.99
CA ARG A 169 8.31 3.44 32.84
C ARG A 169 7.42 2.27 33.29
N GLN A 170 6.14 2.54 33.53
CA GLN A 170 5.20 1.54 34.07
C GLN A 170 4.45 0.74 33.00
N LYS A 171 4.28 1.32 31.80
CA LYS A 171 3.34 0.85 30.80
C LYS A 171 3.99 0.42 29.50
N VAL A 172 5.16 0.95 29.15
CA VAL A 172 5.90 0.57 27.94
C VAL A 172 7.10 -0.26 28.37
N LEU A 173 6.94 -1.58 28.33
CA LEU A 173 7.92 -2.54 28.82
C LEU A 173 8.59 -3.20 27.63
N ARG A 174 9.92 -3.25 27.58
CA ARG A 174 10.62 -3.97 26.50
C ARG A 174 11.05 -5.36 26.97
N SER A 175 11.21 -6.29 26.04
CA SER A 175 11.91 -7.54 26.32
C SER A 175 13.40 -7.43 25.99
N THR A 176 14.17 -8.45 26.39
CA THR A 176 15.58 -8.55 25.98
C THR A 176 15.76 -8.88 24.49
N VAL A 177 14.68 -9.26 23.80
CA VAL A 177 14.68 -9.66 22.39
C VAL A 177 14.71 -8.44 21.48
N THR A 178 15.56 -8.49 20.46
CA THR A 178 15.54 -7.60 19.31
C THR A 178 15.59 -8.48 18.09
N GLU A 179 14.54 -8.41 17.28
CA GLU A 179 14.45 -9.14 16.02
C GLU A 179 15.00 -8.30 14.87
N GLU A 180 15.55 -8.95 13.86
CA GLU A 180 15.85 -8.30 12.60
C GLU A 180 14.53 -8.14 11.81
N LEU A 181 14.17 -6.90 11.46
CA LEU A 181 12.95 -6.64 10.72
C LEU A 181 13.11 -6.99 9.25
N THR A 182 12.17 -7.76 8.72
CA THR A 182 11.98 -7.96 7.28
C THR A 182 10.82 -7.07 6.82
N PRO A 183 11.08 -5.99 6.06
CA PRO A 183 10.04 -5.08 5.59
C PRO A 183 8.98 -5.78 4.73
N LEU A 184 7.77 -5.24 4.71
CA LEU A 184 6.73 -5.67 3.77
C LEU A 184 7.00 -5.09 2.37
N ASN A 185 7.25 -5.95 1.39
CA ASN A 185 7.47 -5.52 0.01
C ASN A 185 6.15 -5.07 -0.64
N LEU A 186 6.07 -3.82 -1.09
CA LEU A 186 4.90 -3.25 -1.75
C LEU A 186 5.32 -2.41 -2.98
N GLY A 187 4.43 -2.32 -3.97
CA GLY A 187 4.52 -1.27 -4.98
C GLY A 187 3.92 0.04 -4.47
N LEU A 188 4.33 1.19 -5.03
CA LEU A 188 3.87 2.52 -4.58
C LEU A 188 2.34 2.64 -4.50
N THR A 189 1.63 2.08 -5.49
CA THR A 189 0.16 2.11 -5.58
C THR A 189 -0.56 1.15 -4.63
N ALA A 190 0.15 0.20 -4.01
CA ALA A 190 -0.42 -0.74 -3.07
C ALA A 190 -0.42 -0.22 -1.62
N ILE A 191 0.37 0.82 -1.34
CA ILE A 191 0.43 1.45 -0.02
C ILE A 191 -0.91 2.15 0.24
N ASN A 192 -1.48 1.87 1.41
CA ASN A 192 -2.78 2.37 1.83
C ASN A 192 -2.83 2.48 3.36
N ALA A 193 -3.95 2.97 3.91
CA ALA A 193 -4.08 3.30 5.33
C ALA A 193 -3.89 2.12 6.30
N SER A 194 -4.06 0.87 5.87
CA SER A 194 -3.80 -0.30 6.74
C SER A 194 -2.32 -0.44 7.10
N HIS A 195 -1.43 0.11 6.27
CA HIS A 195 0.01 0.01 6.43
C HIS A 195 0.61 1.06 7.36
N VAL A 196 -0.17 2.02 7.89
CA VAL A 196 0.37 3.04 8.79
C VAL A 196 1.05 2.39 10.01
N GLY A 197 2.31 2.77 10.25
CA GLY A 197 3.21 2.22 11.27
C GLY A 197 3.97 0.97 10.86
N VAL A 198 3.76 0.45 9.65
CA VAL A 198 4.47 -0.71 9.11
C VAL A 198 5.74 -0.29 8.38
N LEU A 199 6.84 -1.02 8.60
CA LEU A 199 8.05 -0.92 7.80
C LEU A 199 7.84 -1.60 6.43
N VAL A 200 7.89 -0.83 5.36
CA VAL A 200 7.72 -1.30 3.99
C VAL A 200 9.00 -1.15 3.21
N LYS A 201 9.16 -1.97 2.17
CA LYS A 201 10.19 -1.79 1.14
C LYS A 201 9.52 -1.63 -0.22
N VAL A 202 9.84 -0.54 -0.91
CA VAL A 202 9.42 -0.29 -2.28
C VAL A 202 10.61 -0.49 -3.19
N GLU A 203 10.44 -1.36 -4.19
CA GLU A 203 11.47 -1.74 -5.15
C GLU A 203 11.23 -1.06 -6.50
N ASN A 204 12.28 -0.91 -7.29
CA ASN A 204 12.28 -0.27 -8.61
C ASN A 204 11.80 1.19 -8.60
N VAL A 205 12.14 1.94 -7.55
CA VAL A 205 11.77 3.35 -7.38
C VAL A 205 12.96 4.27 -7.56
N GLU A 206 12.69 5.52 -7.91
CA GLU A 206 13.65 6.62 -8.04
C GLU A 206 13.01 7.93 -7.57
N PHE A 207 13.81 8.93 -7.16
CA PHE A 207 13.28 10.29 -6.93
C PHE A 207 12.88 10.94 -8.26
N ALA A 208 11.78 11.66 -8.33
CA ALA A 208 11.28 12.28 -9.56
C ALA A 208 12.32 13.19 -10.25
N ASP A 209 12.17 13.39 -11.57
CA ASP A 209 13.19 14.10 -12.38
C ASP A 209 13.45 15.54 -11.92
N ASP A 210 12.42 16.20 -11.38
CA ASP A 210 12.49 17.56 -10.84
C ASP A 210 13.10 17.63 -9.43
N GLU A 211 13.30 16.49 -8.76
CA GLU A 211 13.98 16.38 -7.47
C GLU A 211 15.51 16.21 -7.62
N ILE A 212 16.01 16.03 -8.84
CA ILE A 212 17.43 15.79 -9.10
C ILE A 212 18.28 17.01 -8.65
N GLY A 213 19.27 16.73 -7.81
CA GLY A 213 20.18 17.74 -7.27
C GLY A 213 19.66 18.47 -6.03
N LEU A 214 18.47 18.12 -5.54
CA LEU A 214 17.95 18.60 -4.27
C LEU A 214 18.45 17.74 -3.09
N ASN A 215 18.25 18.25 -1.88
CA ASN A 215 18.53 17.54 -0.63
C ASN A 215 17.24 16.94 -0.07
N TYR A 216 17.37 16.01 0.89
CA TYR A 216 16.22 15.45 1.62
C TYR A 216 15.30 16.52 2.23
N PHE A 217 15.86 17.64 2.67
CA PHE A 217 15.10 18.78 3.18
C PHE A 217 15.38 20.06 2.37
N ASP A 218 14.34 20.82 2.07
CA ASP A 218 14.45 22.15 1.49
C ASP A 218 14.60 23.19 2.62
N PRO A 219 15.70 23.94 2.68
CA PRO A 219 15.92 24.94 3.74
C PRO A 219 14.92 26.10 3.76
N ILE A 220 14.07 26.26 2.73
CA ILE A 220 12.96 27.24 2.77
C ILE A 220 11.79 26.77 3.65
N GLU A 221 11.64 25.45 3.82
CA GLU A 221 10.57 24.85 4.62
C GLU A 221 10.85 24.98 6.12
N VAL A 222 9.77 25.00 6.91
CA VAL A 222 9.85 25.23 8.37
C VAL A 222 9.85 23.93 9.16
N PHE A 223 9.00 22.98 8.78
CA PHE A 223 8.76 21.76 9.56
C PHE A 223 9.24 20.54 8.83
N ASP A 224 8.66 20.25 7.66
CA ASP A 224 8.91 19.03 6.90
C ASP A 224 9.03 19.35 5.41
N THR A 225 9.80 18.56 4.68
CA THR A 225 9.91 18.61 3.22
C THR A 225 9.40 17.31 2.63
N GLN A 226 8.59 17.43 1.58
CA GLN A 226 8.11 16.31 0.80
C GLN A 226 8.93 16.17 -0.47
N ARG A 227 9.37 14.94 -0.76
CA ARG A 227 10.06 14.54 -1.98
C ARG A 227 9.28 13.47 -2.69
N THR A 228 9.18 13.58 -4.01
CA THR A 228 8.41 12.65 -4.82
C THR A 228 9.27 11.46 -5.22
N LEU A 229 8.84 10.26 -4.83
CA LEU A 229 9.32 9.00 -5.38
C LEU A 229 8.43 8.62 -6.57
N GLN A 230 9.03 8.00 -7.58
CA GLN A 230 8.33 7.45 -8.73
C GLN A 230 8.82 6.05 -9.07
N ASP A 231 7.93 5.23 -9.62
CA ASP A 231 8.30 4.00 -10.33
C ASP A 231 7.95 4.16 -11.83
N CYS A 232 8.69 3.50 -12.71
CA CYS A 232 8.52 3.61 -14.17
C CYS A 232 7.73 2.44 -14.78
N ARG A 233 6.72 1.93 -14.07
CA ARG A 233 6.00 0.74 -14.53
C ARG A 233 5.10 1.07 -15.71
N GLY A 234 5.46 0.55 -16.88
CA GLY A 234 4.65 0.69 -18.08
C GLY A 234 4.77 2.08 -18.68
N PHE A 235 3.66 2.81 -18.76
CA PHE A 235 3.54 4.04 -19.56
C PHE A 235 3.34 5.31 -18.72
N THR A 236 3.27 5.20 -17.40
CA THR A 236 3.13 6.31 -16.48
C THR A 236 4.09 6.15 -15.32
N TYR A 237 4.32 7.24 -14.58
CA TYR A 237 5.04 7.21 -13.32
C TYR A 237 4.05 7.18 -12.16
N PRO A 238 3.71 6.02 -11.58
CA PRO A 238 3.15 5.99 -10.24
C PRO A 238 4.06 6.73 -9.27
N GLN A 239 3.46 7.55 -8.40
CA GLN A 239 4.19 8.41 -7.48
C GLN A 239 3.77 8.17 -6.03
N PHE A 240 4.68 8.42 -5.10
CA PHE A 240 4.43 8.42 -3.66
C PHE A 240 5.35 9.44 -2.97
N ILE A 241 4.93 9.93 -1.81
CA ILE A 241 5.64 10.98 -1.09
C ILE A 241 6.55 10.39 -0.01
N LEU A 242 7.80 10.83 0.00
CA LEU A 242 8.74 10.67 1.10
C LEU A 242 8.84 11.99 1.87
N GLU A 243 8.60 11.96 3.17
CA GLU A 243 8.63 13.14 4.03
C GLU A 243 9.84 13.12 4.97
N THR A 244 10.56 14.23 5.02
CA THR A 244 11.73 14.41 5.89
C THR A 244 11.54 15.63 6.80
N SER A 245 11.77 15.43 8.09
CA SER A 245 11.70 16.51 9.07
C SER A 245 12.91 17.44 9.04
N SER A 246 12.68 18.71 9.37
CA SER A 246 13.72 19.73 9.61
C SER A 246 14.65 19.38 10.78
N PHE A 247 14.23 18.46 11.64
CA PHE A 247 15.03 17.94 12.76
C PHE A 247 15.93 16.77 12.37
N SER A 248 15.76 16.21 11.17
CA SER A 248 16.55 15.07 10.71
C SER A 248 18.03 15.43 10.54
N SER A 249 18.91 14.55 11.01
CA SER A 249 20.36 14.68 10.92
C SER A 249 20.87 14.64 9.48
N PHE A 250 20.19 13.89 8.60
CA PHE A 250 20.49 13.75 7.18
C PHE A 250 19.83 14.82 6.28
N LYS A 251 19.16 15.83 6.85
CA LYS A 251 18.38 16.81 6.10
C LYS A 251 19.15 17.56 4.98
N ASN A 252 20.46 17.72 5.17
CA ASN A 252 21.34 18.40 4.22
C ASN A 252 22.04 17.44 3.24
N GLU A 253 21.78 16.15 3.33
CA GLU A 253 22.32 15.16 2.40
C GLU A 253 21.62 15.30 1.05
N PRO A 254 22.37 15.22 -0.07
CA PRO A 254 21.77 15.23 -1.40
C PRO A 254 20.96 13.96 -1.62
N LEU A 255 19.85 14.07 -2.34
CA LEU A 255 19.10 12.89 -2.80
C LEU A 255 19.99 12.05 -3.72
N PRO A 256 20.06 10.73 -3.51
CA PRO A 256 20.81 9.86 -4.39
C PRO A 256 20.18 9.81 -5.79
N ILE A 257 21.01 9.64 -6.80
CA ILE A 257 20.59 9.59 -8.20
C ILE A 257 20.69 8.14 -8.69
N GLY A 258 19.57 7.61 -9.15
CA GLY A 258 19.47 6.24 -9.68
C GLY A 258 18.10 5.67 -9.39
N ASN A 259 17.92 4.41 -9.77
CA ASN A 259 16.79 3.59 -9.38
C ASN A 259 17.25 2.53 -8.37
N GLY A 260 16.34 2.07 -7.53
CA GLY A 260 16.61 0.97 -6.62
C GLY A 260 15.47 0.79 -5.65
N SER A 261 15.75 0.89 -4.35
CA SER A 261 14.81 0.58 -3.30
C SER A 261 14.83 1.59 -2.16
N VAL A 262 13.66 1.82 -1.57
CA VAL A 262 13.50 2.60 -0.34
C VAL A 262 12.81 1.73 0.71
N THR A 263 13.41 1.62 1.90
CA THR A 263 12.78 1.04 3.08
C THR A 263 12.37 2.17 4.03
N ALA A 264 11.10 2.19 4.44
CA ALA A 264 10.55 3.31 5.22
C ALA A 264 9.33 2.89 6.02
N VAL A 265 8.98 3.66 7.05
CA VAL A 265 7.72 3.48 7.78
C VAL A 265 6.63 4.25 7.08
N VAL A 266 5.50 3.60 6.78
CA VAL A 266 4.31 4.30 6.27
C VAL A 266 3.71 5.13 7.39
N SER A 267 3.50 6.41 7.15
CA SER A 267 2.84 7.33 8.09
C SER A 267 1.86 8.23 7.31
N LYS A 268 1.38 9.28 7.96
CA LYS A 268 0.59 10.34 7.35
C LYS A 268 1.20 11.70 7.61
N THR A 269 0.89 12.65 6.73
CA THR A 269 1.17 14.06 6.94
C THR A 269 0.58 14.55 8.27
N PHE A 270 1.11 15.66 8.80
CA PHE A 270 0.63 16.24 10.06
C PHE A 270 -0.89 16.50 10.08
N ASP A 271 -1.48 16.88 8.94
CA ASP A 271 -2.93 17.06 8.80
C ASP A 271 -3.72 15.76 8.59
N GLY A 272 -3.06 14.62 8.44
CA GLY A 272 -3.68 13.32 8.21
C GLY A 272 -4.26 13.12 6.81
N ALA A 273 -4.07 14.08 5.89
CA ALA A 273 -4.71 14.07 4.58
C ALA A 273 -4.05 13.09 3.60
N SER A 274 -2.73 12.93 3.66
CA SER A 274 -1.97 12.09 2.72
C SER A 274 -1.12 11.07 3.46
N LEU A 275 -0.94 9.90 2.84
CA LEU A 275 0.06 8.91 3.28
C LEU A 275 1.44 9.35 2.81
N ILE A 276 2.45 9.10 3.65
CA ILE A 276 3.86 9.40 3.36
C ILE A 276 4.74 8.22 3.78
N LEU A 277 5.96 8.18 3.26
CA LEU A 277 7.04 7.34 3.75
C LEU A 277 7.99 8.19 4.61
N ALA A 278 8.28 7.73 5.82
CA ALA A 278 9.25 8.34 6.71
C ALA A 278 10.45 7.40 6.90
N LEU A 279 11.66 7.88 6.58
CA LEU A 279 12.90 7.12 6.73
C LEU A 279 13.31 7.02 8.21
N ASN A 280 13.86 5.86 8.59
CA ASN A 280 14.64 5.74 9.81
C ASN A 280 16.06 6.27 9.59
N SER A 281 16.68 5.93 8.45
CA SER A 281 18.03 6.36 8.06
C SER A 281 18.13 6.53 6.54
N THR A 282 19.16 7.24 6.06
CA THR A 282 19.52 7.23 4.63
C THR A 282 20.16 5.91 4.19
N ASP A 283 20.61 5.07 5.13
CA ASP A 283 21.04 3.68 4.85
C ASP A 283 19.88 2.82 4.29
N ASP A 284 18.64 3.23 4.53
CA ASP A 284 17.44 2.56 4.02
C ASP A 284 17.13 2.92 2.56
N VAL A 285 17.97 3.72 1.91
CA VAL A 285 17.83 4.16 0.52
C VAL A 285 18.99 3.63 -0.32
N ASN A 286 18.69 2.73 -1.25
CA ASN A 286 19.64 2.24 -2.25
C ASN A 286 19.18 2.69 -3.64
N MET A 287 20.03 3.42 -4.36
CA MET A 287 19.76 3.87 -5.73
C MET A 287 20.92 3.54 -6.68
N ASP A 288 21.48 2.33 -6.56
CA ASP A 288 22.68 1.92 -7.29
C ASP A 288 22.40 1.51 -8.75
N SER A 289 21.13 1.37 -9.14
CA SER A 289 20.74 0.97 -10.50
C SER A 289 20.53 2.17 -11.41
N ALA A 290 20.62 1.94 -12.72
CA ALA A 290 20.29 2.96 -13.70
C ALA A 290 18.82 3.36 -13.55
N ARG A 291 18.56 4.68 -13.64
CA ARG A 291 17.19 5.20 -13.75
C ARG A 291 16.45 4.51 -14.88
N CYS A 292 15.16 4.28 -14.68
CA CYS A 292 14.35 3.63 -15.67
C CYS A 292 13.57 4.64 -16.52
N SER A 293 12.99 4.16 -17.61
CA SER A 293 12.21 4.96 -18.55
C SER A 293 10.86 4.31 -18.76
N LEU A 294 9.84 5.14 -18.96
CA LEU A 294 8.55 4.67 -19.42
C LEU A 294 8.69 3.98 -20.77
N LEU A 295 7.80 3.02 -21.01
CA LEU A 295 7.56 2.46 -22.32
C LEU A 295 7.00 3.56 -23.24
N ASP A 296 7.51 3.65 -24.47
CA ASP A 296 6.95 4.55 -25.48
C ASP A 296 5.82 3.82 -26.21
N PRO A 297 4.58 4.33 -26.23
CA PRO A 297 3.51 3.73 -27.03
C PRO A 297 3.86 3.56 -28.52
N ALA A 298 4.79 4.37 -29.05
CA ALA A 298 5.27 4.24 -30.41
C ALA A 298 6.10 2.96 -30.65
N ASP A 299 6.62 2.33 -29.60
CA ASP A 299 7.39 1.07 -29.67
C ASP A 299 6.50 -0.18 -29.75
N PHE A 300 5.18 -0.02 -29.71
CA PHE A 300 4.23 -1.13 -29.76
C PHE A 300 3.36 -1.10 -31.02
N SER A 301 3.08 -2.28 -31.56
CA SER A 301 2.17 -2.48 -32.68
C SER A 301 0.99 -3.36 -32.29
N ASN A 302 -0.09 -3.25 -33.06
CA ASN A 302 -1.29 -4.05 -32.89
C ASN A 302 -1.05 -5.47 -33.45
N LEU A 303 -0.97 -6.45 -32.55
CA LEU A 303 -0.87 -7.87 -32.89
C LEU A 303 -2.23 -8.44 -33.29
N PHE A 304 -3.30 -7.96 -32.63
CA PHE A 304 -4.67 -8.37 -32.88
C PHE A 304 -5.63 -7.26 -32.47
N SER A 305 -6.67 -7.01 -33.27
CA SER A 305 -7.78 -6.15 -32.85
C SER A 305 -9.14 -6.70 -33.23
N GLU A 306 -10.13 -6.35 -32.43
CA GLU A 306 -11.55 -6.56 -32.69
C GLU A 306 -12.32 -5.25 -32.46
N ASP A 307 -13.11 -4.88 -33.46
CA ASP A 307 -14.04 -3.74 -33.46
C ASP A 307 -15.51 -4.19 -33.61
N PHE A 308 -15.77 -5.50 -33.63
CA PHE A 308 -17.10 -6.14 -33.77
C PHE A 308 -17.89 -5.79 -35.05
N GLU A 309 -17.33 -4.97 -35.94
CA GLU A 309 -17.97 -4.48 -37.18
C GLU A 309 -18.34 -5.62 -38.12
N GLY A 310 -17.51 -6.68 -38.14
CA GLY A 310 -17.71 -7.87 -38.95
C GLY A 310 -18.92 -8.73 -38.53
N MET A 311 -19.54 -8.46 -37.38
CA MET A 311 -20.59 -9.30 -36.81
C MET A 311 -22.01 -8.81 -37.17
N SER A 312 -23.00 -9.70 -37.11
CA SER A 312 -24.40 -9.30 -37.38
C SER A 312 -25.05 -8.72 -36.12
N THR A 313 -25.68 -7.55 -36.25
CA THR A 313 -26.43 -6.93 -35.14
C THR A 313 -27.49 -7.87 -34.57
N GLY A 314 -27.52 -8.02 -33.25
CA GLY A 314 -28.41 -8.90 -32.49
C GLY A 314 -27.94 -10.35 -32.38
N ALA A 315 -26.89 -10.76 -33.10
CA ALA A 315 -26.36 -12.11 -33.03
C ALA A 315 -25.39 -12.26 -31.84
N THR A 316 -25.33 -13.47 -31.28
CA THR A 316 -24.32 -13.85 -30.29
C THR A 316 -22.91 -13.67 -30.87
N VAL A 317 -22.02 -13.05 -30.10
CA VAL A 317 -20.62 -12.82 -30.49
C VAL A 317 -19.92 -14.17 -30.71
N SER A 318 -19.35 -14.36 -31.91
CA SER A 318 -18.72 -15.63 -32.32
C SER A 318 -17.72 -15.48 -33.47
N GLY A 319 -17.41 -14.24 -33.87
CA GLY A 319 -16.50 -13.93 -34.97
C GLY A 319 -15.05 -13.79 -34.51
N ASN A 320 -14.10 -13.89 -35.46
CA ASN A 320 -12.67 -13.63 -35.25
C ASN A 320 -12.01 -14.42 -34.09
N GLY A 321 -12.58 -15.58 -33.74
CA GLY A 321 -12.07 -16.44 -32.65
C GLY A 321 -12.66 -16.16 -31.27
N TRP A 322 -13.55 -15.15 -31.12
CA TRP A 322 -14.23 -14.88 -29.86
C TRP A 322 -15.23 -15.97 -29.51
N THR A 323 -15.35 -16.22 -28.21
CA THR A 323 -16.25 -17.21 -27.63
C THR A 323 -17.20 -16.54 -26.66
N ALA A 324 -18.50 -16.59 -26.92
CA ALA A 324 -19.54 -16.15 -26.00
C ALA A 324 -20.23 -17.35 -25.34
N TYR A 325 -20.28 -17.39 -24.01
CA TYR A 325 -20.77 -18.52 -23.23
C TYR A 325 -21.68 -18.07 -22.09
N ALA A 326 -22.93 -18.54 -22.07
CA ALA A 326 -23.82 -18.36 -20.92
C ALA A 326 -23.61 -19.52 -19.93
N GLU A 327 -23.06 -19.21 -18.76
CA GLU A 327 -22.89 -20.16 -17.65
C GLU A 327 -24.22 -20.40 -16.94
N GLU A 328 -24.96 -19.33 -16.68
CA GLU A 328 -26.29 -19.35 -16.08
C GLU A 328 -27.22 -18.37 -16.81
N GLY A 329 -28.52 -18.67 -16.84
CA GLY A 329 -29.51 -17.86 -17.55
C GLY A 329 -29.60 -18.20 -19.04
N THR A 330 -30.19 -17.28 -19.82
CA THR A 330 -30.49 -17.51 -21.25
C THR A 330 -29.88 -16.47 -22.18
N TYR A 331 -29.41 -15.34 -21.63
CA TYR A 331 -28.81 -14.26 -22.39
C TYR A 331 -27.30 -14.42 -22.44
N ASN A 332 -26.72 -13.97 -23.54
CA ASN A 332 -25.30 -14.07 -23.84
C ASN A 332 -24.86 -12.77 -24.54
N TRP A 333 -23.56 -12.52 -24.64
CA TRP A 333 -22.99 -11.36 -25.31
C TRP A 333 -23.41 -11.29 -26.78
N ARG A 334 -23.86 -10.13 -27.23
CA ARG A 334 -24.37 -9.91 -28.60
C ARG A 334 -23.64 -8.75 -29.26
N ALA A 335 -23.40 -8.85 -30.56
CA ALA A 335 -22.98 -7.70 -31.33
C ALA A 335 -24.19 -6.76 -31.53
N LEU A 336 -24.10 -5.50 -31.12
CA LEU A 336 -25.17 -4.50 -31.30
C LEU A 336 -24.63 -3.27 -32.01
N THR A 337 -25.46 -2.62 -32.83
CA THR A 337 -25.12 -1.33 -33.41
C THR A 337 -25.34 -0.25 -32.36
N THR A 338 -24.30 0.52 -32.04
CA THR A 338 -24.37 1.69 -31.18
C THR A 338 -24.58 2.97 -31.98
N THR A 339 -25.18 3.97 -31.35
CA THR A 339 -25.26 5.35 -31.86
C THR A 339 -24.65 6.35 -30.88
N ASP A 340 -23.84 5.87 -29.94
CA ASP A 340 -23.31 6.68 -28.86
C ASP A 340 -22.38 7.75 -29.39
N SER A 341 -22.53 8.95 -28.84
CA SER A 341 -21.70 10.08 -29.23
C SER A 341 -20.21 9.89 -28.89
N GLY A 342 -19.90 9.13 -27.83
CA GLY A 342 -18.53 8.79 -27.43
C GLY A 342 -17.88 7.68 -28.27
N ASN A 343 -18.64 6.99 -29.13
CA ASN A 343 -18.11 6.03 -30.10
C ASN A 343 -18.55 6.40 -31.53
N PRO A 344 -18.01 7.48 -32.13
CA PRO A 344 -18.51 8.03 -33.38
C PRO A 344 -18.00 7.26 -34.62
N GLY A 345 -18.92 6.72 -35.43
CA GLY A 345 -18.61 6.15 -36.76
C GLY A 345 -19.83 5.49 -37.42
N PRO A 346 -19.92 5.44 -38.77
CA PRO A 346 -20.99 4.74 -39.46
C PRO A 346 -20.74 3.23 -39.46
N GLY A 347 -21.54 2.48 -38.73
CA GLY A 347 -21.40 1.02 -38.64
C GLY A 347 -21.15 0.50 -37.24
N ASN A 348 -20.68 1.37 -36.34
CA ASN A 348 -20.16 1.06 -35.01
C ASN A 348 -20.99 -0.01 -34.28
N LYS A 349 -20.44 -1.21 -34.24
CA LYS A 349 -20.95 -2.35 -33.50
C LYS A 349 -20.07 -2.58 -32.30
N ILE A 350 -20.71 -3.03 -31.23
CA ILE A 350 -20.08 -3.28 -29.95
C ILE A 350 -20.52 -4.65 -29.46
N ALA A 351 -19.75 -5.25 -28.56
CA ALA A 351 -20.21 -6.41 -27.81
C ALA A 351 -20.99 -5.91 -26.57
N SER A 352 -22.26 -6.27 -26.48
CA SER A 352 -23.16 -5.85 -25.40
C SER A 352 -23.67 -7.05 -24.61
N MET A 353 -23.74 -6.89 -23.29
CA MET A 353 -24.38 -7.82 -22.39
C MET A 353 -25.16 -7.08 -21.29
N GLY A 354 -26.43 -7.42 -21.15
CA GLY A 354 -27.30 -6.98 -20.06
C GLY A 354 -28.42 -7.99 -19.86
N ALA A 355 -29.01 -8.04 -18.67
CA ALA A 355 -30.00 -9.05 -18.30
C ALA A 355 -31.46 -8.58 -18.45
N TYR A 356 -31.71 -7.37 -18.93
CA TYR A 356 -33.05 -6.79 -19.03
C TYR A 356 -34.02 -7.68 -19.82
N ASN A 357 -35.19 -7.98 -19.25
CA ASN A 357 -36.18 -8.94 -19.74
C ASN A 357 -35.68 -10.38 -19.93
N SER A 358 -34.58 -10.78 -19.26
CA SER A 358 -34.12 -12.18 -19.30
C SER A 358 -35.11 -13.14 -18.65
N GLY A 359 -35.93 -12.64 -17.71
CA GLY A 359 -36.94 -13.42 -16.99
C GLY A 359 -36.35 -14.48 -16.07
N VAL A 360 -35.05 -14.35 -15.75
CA VAL A 360 -34.31 -15.22 -14.84
C VAL A 360 -33.64 -14.38 -13.76
N PRO A 361 -33.64 -14.83 -12.49
CA PRO A 361 -33.07 -14.06 -11.39
C PRO A 361 -31.54 -13.94 -11.45
N VAL A 362 -30.88 -14.79 -12.23
CA VAL A 362 -29.42 -14.80 -12.42
C VAL A 362 -29.13 -15.09 -13.89
N ASN A 363 -28.23 -14.31 -14.48
CA ASN A 363 -27.66 -14.51 -15.80
C ASN A 363 -26.16 -14.22 -15.76
N ILE A 364 -25.34 -15.26 -15.90
CA ILE A 364 -23.87 -15.16 -15.90
C ILE A 364 -23.38 -15.47 -17.31
N ALA A 365 -22.71 -14.52 -17.95
CA ALA A 365 -22.27 -14.65 -19.34
C ALA A 365 -20.81 -14.20 -19.54
N TRP A 366 -20.07 -15.00 -20.29
CA TRP A 366 -18.65 -14.82 -20.58
C TRP A 366 -18.46 -14.42 -22.04
N LEU A 367 -17.60 -13.45 -22.28
CA LEU A 367 -17.03 -13.14 -23.59
C LEU A 367 -15.52 -13.33 -23.51
N ILE A 368 -15.02 -14.35 -24.20
CA ILE A 368 -13.62 -14.78 -24.12
C ILE A 368 -12.93 -14.48 -25.45
N SER A 369 -11.77 -13.84 -25.37
CA SER A 369 -10.91 -13.48 -26.51
C SER A 369 -10.43 -14.73 -27.26
N PRO A 370 -9.91 -14.56 -28.50
CA PRO A 370 -9.06 -15.58 -29.11
C PRO A 370 -7.80 -15.84 -28.27
N SER A 371 -7.10 -16.93 -28.60
CA SER A 371 -5.83 -17.28 -27.94
C SER A 371 -4.76 -16.23 -28.19
N ILE A 372 -4.06 -15.84 -27.12
CA ILE A 372 -2.91 -14.94 -27.13
C ILE A 372 -1.66 -15.79 -26.86
N ASP A 373 -0.67 -15.73 -27.74
CA ASP A 373 0.62 -16.40 -27.54
C ASP A 373 1.58 -15.48 -26.79
N LEU A 374 1.70 -15.67 -25.48
CA LEU A 374 2.55 -14.86 -24.61
C LEU A 374 4.03 -15.26 -24.66
N ASP A 375 4.36 -16.41 -25.25
CA ASP A 375 5.75 -16.83 -25.42
C ASP A 375 6.38 -16.21 -26.68
N SER A 376 5.54 -15.65 -27.56
CA SER A 376 5.98 -15.04 -28.82
C SER A 376 6.60 -13.65 -28.65
N GLN A 377 6.36 -12.98 -27.53
CA GLN A 377 6.80 -11.61 -27.26
C GLN A 377 7.33 -11.48 -25.83
N GLU A 378 8.37 -10.68 -25.61
CA GLU A 378 8.86 -10.39 -24.25
C GLU A 378 7.89 -9.51 -23.44
N LEU A 379 7.11 -8.68 -24.14
CA LEU A 379 6.08 -7.84 -23.55
C LEU A 379 4.77 -8.00 -24.32
N THR A 380 3.65 -8.18 -23.62
CA THR A 380 2.32 -8.19 -24.25
C THR A 380 1.36 -7.36 -23.41
N PHE A 381 0.58 -6.51 -24.09
CA PHE A 381 -0.46 -5.70 -23.47
C PHE A 381 -1.81 -5.96 -24.10
N ILE A 382 -2.88 -5.76 -23.33
CA ILE A 382 -4.23 -5.63 -23.87
C ILE A 382 -4.78 -4.23 -23.59
N ASN A 383 -5.69 -3.80 -24.45
CA ASN A 383 -6.45 -2.55 -24.31
C ASN A 383 -7.84 -2.76 -24.87
N PHE A 384 -8.84 -2.11 -24.28
CA PHE A 384 -10.20 -2.07 -24.78
C PHE A 384 -10.88 -0.81 -24.26
N GLN A 385 -12.09 -0.55 -24.75
CA GLN A 385 -12.96 0.46 -24.20
C GLN A 385 -14.23 -0.19 -23.68
N SER A 386 -14.75 0.35 -22.58
CA SER A 386 -16.02 -0.09 -22.01
C SER A 386 -16.98 1.08 -21.80
N SER A 387 -18.27 0.84 -21.97
CA SER A 387 -19.35 1.73 -21.56
C SER A 387 -20.42 0.93 -20.81
N ASN A 388 -21.33 1.62 -20.15
CA ASN A 388 -22.47 1.02 -19.46
C ASN A 388 -23.77 1.67 -19.91
N ASN A 389 -24.90 1.03 -19.62
CA ASN A 389 -26.21 1.63 -19.78
C ASN A 389 -27.17 1.06 -18.74
N PHE A 390 -27.95 1.92 -18.10
CA PHE A 390 -28.78 1.57 -16.95
C PHE A 390 -27.94 0.90 -15.86
N ASP A 391 -26.85 1.56 -15.46
CA ASP A 391 -25.99 1.12 -14.37
C ASP A 391 -26.80 0.77 -13.10
N ASP A 392 -26.42 -0.33 -12.47
CA ASP A 392 -26.98 -0.85 -11.24
C ASP A 392 -25.97 -1.83 -10.62
N ASP A 393 -26.38 -2.65 -9.65
CA ASP A 393 -25.48 -3.61 -8.99
C ASP A 393 -25.09 -4.82 -9.90
N SER A 394 -25.22 -4.72 -11.22
CA SER A 394 -24.63 -5.68 -12.18
C SER A 394 -23.12 -5.54 -12.20
N GLU A 395 -22.40 -6.67 -12.29
CA GLU A 395 -20.94 -6.67 -12.23
C GLU A 395 -20.31 -7.13 -13.56
N LEU A 396 -19.19 -6.50 -13.91
CA LEU A 396 -18.31 -6.93 -14.99
C LEU A 396 -16.92 -7.22 -14.43
N GLU A 397 -16.45 -8.45 -14.60
CA GLU A 397 -15.10 -8.88 -14.23
C GLU A 397 -14.20 -9.00 -15.48
N LEU A 398 -12.99 -8.44 -15.40
CA LEU A 398 -11.92 -8.69 -16.38
C LEU A 398 -10.96 -9.77 -15.86
N LEU A 399 -10.87 -10.87 -16.59
CA LEU A 399 -10.18 -12.08 -16.15
C LEU A 399 -9.18 -12.58 -17.21
N ILE A 400 -8.18 -13.34 -16.78
CA ILE A 400 -7.25 -14.09 -17.65
C ILE A 400 -7.13 -15.55 -17.20
N SER A 401 -7.07 -16.46 -18.17
CA SER A 401 -6.72 -17.87 -17.96
C SER A 401 -5.56 -18.28 -18.86
N THR A 402 -4.64 -19.05 -18.29
CA THR A 402 -3.51 -19.70 -19.01
C THR A 402 -3.64 -21.23 -19.05
N ASP A 403 -4.71 -21.76 -18.46
CA ASP A 403 -4.98 -23.20 -18.37
C ASP A 403 -6.30 -23.63 -19.04
N TRP A 404 -7.08 -22.68 -19.56
CA TRP A 404 -8.23 -22.98 -20.40
C TRP A 404 -7.79 -23.53 -21.76
N ASP A 405 -8.42 -24.63 -22.18
CA ASP A 405 -8.05 -25.39 -23.40
C ASP A 405 -8.84 -24.97 -24.65
N GLY A 406 -9.64 -23.90 -24.55
CA GLY A 406 -10.50 -23.42 -25.62
C GLY A 406 -11.83 -24.17 -25.76
N ASN A 407 -12.15 -25.11 -24.86
CA ASN A 407 -13.41 -25.85 -24.91
C ASN A 407 -14.49 -25.22 -24.00
N LEU A 408 -15.71 -25.09 -24.50
CA LEU A 408 -16.83 -24.55 -23.71
C LEU A 408 -17.09 -25.32 -22.41
N SER A 409 -16.90 -26.66 -22.41
CA SER A 409 -17.20 -27.49 -21.23
C SER A 409 -16.20 -27.34 -20.08
N THR A 410 -15.07 -26.68 -20.30
CA THR A 410 -13.99 -26.53 -19.33
C THR A 410 -13.88 -25.11 -18.77
N ILE A 411 -14.60 -24.13 -19.34
CA ILE A 411 -14.53 -22.70 -18.94
C ILE A 411 -14.62 -22.52 -17.43
N THR A 412 -15.65 -23.08 -16.80
CA THR A 412 -15.91 -22.93 -15.34
C THR A 412 -15.01 -23.79 -14.46
N ASN A 413 -14.26 -24.72 -15.05
CA ASN A 413 -13.30 -25.59 -14.33
C ASN A 413 -11.85 -25.08 -14.46
N SER A 414 -11.60 -24.13 -15.36
CA SER A 414 -10.29 -23.49 -15.54
C SER A 414 -10.05 -22.39 -14.52
N THR A 415 -8.78 -22.03 -14.35
CA THR A 415 -8.37 -20.99 -13.41
C THR A 415 -8.46 -19.62 -14.09
N TRP A 416 -9.22 -18.71 -13.47
CA TRP A 416 -9.36 -17.33 -13.92
C TRP A 416 -8.82 -16.38 -12.87
N THR A 417 -7.89 -15.51 -13.27
CA THR A 417 -7.28 -14.50 -12.41
C THR A 417 -7.74 -13.11 -12.83
N SER A 418 -8.08 -12.23 -11.88
CA SER A 418 -8.47 -10.85 -12.19
C SER A 418 -7.30 -10.04 -12.75
N LEU A 419 -7.58 -9.20 -13.75
CA LEU A 419 -6.65 -8.25 -14.32
C LEU A 419 -6.98 -6.81 -13.85
N PRO A 420 -5.98 -5.94 -13.63
CA PRO A 420 -6.16 -4.61 -13.05
C PRO A 420 -6.61 -3.55 -14.08
N GLY A 421 -7.42 -3.92 -15.06
CA GLY A 421 -7.89 -3.00 -16.10
C GLY A 421 -8.97 -2.04 -15.61
N ASN A 422 -9.00 -0.81 -16.13
CA ASN A 422 -10.10 0.10 -15.86
C ASN A 422 -11.36 -0.41 -16.58
N ILE A 423 -12.43 -0.63 -15.83
CA ILE A 423 -13.78 -0.86 -16.36
C ILE A 423 -14.59 0.39 -16.02
N VAL A 424 -15.52 0.77 -16.91
CA VAL A 424 -16.47 1.86 -16.70
C VAL A 424 -17.15 1.76 -15.33
N SER A 425 -17.23 2.87 -14.61
CA SER A 425 -17.93 2.95 -13.32
C SER A 425 -19.41 3.28 -13.52
N ASP A 426 -20.25 2.87 -12.57
CA ASP A 426 -21.70 3.07 -12.61
C ASP A 426 -22.10 4.54 -12.80
N ASP A 427 -21.37 5.48 -12.18
CA ASP A 427 -21.64 6.92 -12.29
C ASP A 427 -21.24 7.56 -13.63
N THR A 428 -20.67 6.79 -14.55
CA THR A 428 -20.30 7.24 -15.89
C THR A 428 -21.55 7.40 -16.77
N PHE A 429 -21.59 8.44 -17.60
CA PHE A 429 -22.70 8.65 -18.52
C PHE A 429 -22.72 7.58 -19.62
N TYR A 430 -23.91 6.99 -19.91
CA TYR A 430 -24.09 5.79 -20.77
C TYR A 430 -23.62 5.87 -22.24
N GLN A 431 -23.03 7.00 -22.67
CA GLN A 431 -22.43 7.15 -24.00
C GLN A 431 -20.94 7.48 -23.93
N ASP A 432 -20.39 7.59 -22.72
CA ASP A 432 -18.98 7.82 -22.49
C ASP A 432 -18.27 6.47 -22.51
N TRP A 433 -17.19 6.40 -23.28
CA TRP A 433 -16.39 5.20 -23.45
C TRP A 433 -15.09 5.35 -22.68
N VAL A 434 -14.93 4.52 -21.65
CA VAL A 434 -13.77 4.53 -20.76
C VAL A 434 -12.70 3.62 -21.32
N ASP A 435 -11.48 4.14 -21.48
CA ASP A 435 -10.31 3.36 -21.90
C ASP A 435 -9.77 2.52 -20.73
N SER A 436 -9.49 1.24 -21.02
CA SER A 436 -9.00 0.30 -19.99
C SER A 436 -7.61 0.62 -19.48
N GLY A 437 -6.87 1.52 -20.14
CA GLY A 437 -5.43 1.62 -20.06
C GLY A 437 -4.74 0.45 -20.78
N LEU A 438 -3.41 0.42 -20.71
CA LEU A 438 -2.60 -0.69 -21.20
C LEU A 438 -2.36 -1.69 -20.07
N ILE A 439 -2.95 -2.87 -20.20
CA ILE A 439 -2.92 -3.91 -19.16
C ILE A 439 -1.80 -4.89 -19.51
N ASN A 440 -0.79 -4.96 -18.66
CA ASN A 440 0.40 -5.77 -18.88
C ASN A 440 0.14 -7.26 -18.60
N LEU A 441 0.34 -8.11 -19.61
CA LEU A 441 0.22 -9.57 -19.52
C LEU A 441 1.57 -10.29 -19.36
N SER A 442 2.69 -9.57 -19.26
CA SER A 442 4.05 -10.14 -19.29
C SER A 442 4.41 -10.96 -18.05
N ASN A 443 3.56 -10.96 -17.02
CA ASN A 443 3.69 -11.85 -15.85
C ASN A 443 3.10 -13.26 -16.11
N TYR A 444 2.44 -13.45 -17.25
CA TYR A 444 1.88 -14.72 -17.70
C TYR A 444 2.74 -15.30 -18.82
N SER A 445 2.61 -16.60 -19.09
CA SER A 445 3.37 -17.30 -20.13
C SER A 445 2.51 -18.36 -20.81
N GLY A 446 2.95 -18.87 -21.95
CA GLY A 446 2.20 -19.82 -22.77
C GLY A 446 1.02 -19.20 -23.49
N THR A 447 0.00 -20.02 -23.75
CA THR A 447 -1.25 -19.56 -24.36
C THR A 447 -2.17 -18.98 -23.29
N ALA A 448 -2.67 -17.76 -23.51
CA ALA A 448 -3.61 -17.11 -22.62
C ALA A 448 -4.92 -16.71 -23.33
N TYR A 449 -5.96 -16.54 -22.53
CA TYR A 449 -7.27 -16.04 -22.95
C TYR A 449 -7.74 -14.98 -21.95
N VAL A 450 -8.29 -13.88 -22.46
CA VAL A 450 -8.88 -12.82 -21.64
C VAL A 450 -10.40 -12.95 -21.70
N ALA A 451 -11.07 -12.81 -20.56
CA ALA A 451 -12.52 -12.89 -20.47
C ALA A 451 -13.12 -11.64 -19.82
N PHE A 452 -14.27 -11.25 -20.38
CA PHE A 452 -15.22 -10.32 -19.78
C PHE A 452 -16.38 -11.15 -19.24
N LYS A 453 -16.52 -11.22 -17.93
CA LYS A 453 -17.58 -11.99 -17.27
C LYS A 453 -18.61 -11.05 -16.67
N TYR A 454 -19.82 -11.11 -17.20
CA TYR A 454 -20.97 -10.36 -16.70
C TYR A 454 -21.73 -11.19 -15.67
N VAL A 455 -22.15 -10.55 -14.58
CA VAL A 455 -23.06 -11.09 -13.57
C VAL A 455 -24.21 -10.11 -13.38
N GLY A 456 -25.42 -10.58 -13.65
CA GLY A 456 -26.65 -9.82 -13.45
C GLY A 456 -27.87 -10.74 -13.39
N GLY A 457 -29.06 -10.22 -13.59
CA GLY A 457 -30.31 -10.97 -13.58
C GLY A 457 -31.54 -10.06 -13.55
N ASP A 458 -32.58 -10.48 -14.27
CA ASP A 458 -33.88 -9.81 -14.24
C ASP A 458 -34.98 -10.80 -13.82
N ASN A 459 -35.40 -10.68 -12.56
CA ASN A 459 -36.52 -11.41 -12.00
C ASN A 459 -37.86 -10.68 -12.18
N SER A 460 -38.09 -10.06 -13.35
CA SER A 460 -39.38 -9.46 -13.73
C SER A 460 -40.53 -10.46 -13.97
N GLY A 461 -40.31 -11.75 -13.68
CA GLY A 461 -41.38 -12.72 -13.56
C GLY A 461 -42.35 -12.35 -12.42
N ASN A 462 -43.67 -12.45 -12.67
CA ASN A 462 -44.72 -12.19 -11.68
C ASN A 462 -44.73 -13.15 -10.45
N GLU A 463 -43.71 -13.97 -10.25
CA GLU A 463 -43.66 -14.96 -9.19
C GLU A 463 -42.79 -14.50 -8.00
N SER A 464 -43.40 -14.53 -6.82
CA SER A 464 -42.76 -14.18 -5.55
C SER A 464 -41.86 -15.33 -5.07
N PRO A 465 -40.70 -15.04 -4.44
CA PRO A 465 -40.19 -13.73 -4.07
C PRO A 465 -39.42 -13.04 -5.21
N ASN A 466 -39.71 -11.75 -5.42
CA ASN A 466 -38.86 -10.86 -6.22
C ASN A 466 -37.61 -10.53 -5.38
N THR A 467 -36.45 -10.92 -5.89
CA THR A 467 -35.15 -10.82 -5.23
C THR A 467 -34.35 -9.57 -5.63
N GLY A 468 -34.97 -8.63 -6.35
CA GLY A 468 -34.30 -7.48 -6.98
C GLY A 468 -33.99 -7.74 -8.46
N THR A 469 -33.73 -6.66 -9.20
CA THR A 469 -33.29 -6.66 -10.61
C THR A 469 -31.93 -5.99 -10.64
N ILE A 470 -30.92 -6.70 -11.16
CA ILE A 470 -29.59 -6.18 -11.45
C ILE A 470 -29.32 -6.46 -12.93
N ASP A 471 -29.91 -5.64 -13.78
CA ASP A 471 -30.06 -5.89 -15.20
C ASP A 471 -29.39 -4.86 -16.12
N GLY A 472 -28.56 -4.01 -15.52
CA GLY A 472 -27.67 -3.09 -16.19
C GLY A 472 -26.84 -3.74 -17.29
N THR A 473 -26.51 -2.93 -18.29
CA THR A 473 -25.82 -3.36 -19.50
C THR A 473 -24.38 -2.87 -19.49
N PHE A 474 -23.46 -3.76 -19.85
CA PHE A 474 -22.09 -3.41 -20.19
C PHE A 474 -21.83 -3.58 -21.68
N GLU A 475 -20.98 -2.71 -22.22
CA GLU A 475 -20.61 -2.67 -23.63
C GLU A 475 -19.10 -2.62 -23.76
N ILE A 476 -18.54 -3.41 -24.68
CA ILE A 476 -17.11 -3.52 -24.95
C ILE A 476 -16.85 -3.24 -26.43
N ASP A 477 -15.80 -2.49 -26.72
CA ASP A 477 -15.33 -2.20 -28.06
C ASP A 477 -13.81 -1.96 -28.11
N ASN A 478 -13.26 -1.86 -29.32
CA ASN A 478 -11.88 -1.50 -29.61
C ASN A 478 -10.84 -2.37 -28.87
N TYR A 479 -11.11 -3.67 -28.74
CA TYR A 479 -10.20 -4.61 -28.11
C TYR A 479 -8.92 -4.75 -28.95
N ARG A 480 -7.76 -4.67 -28.31
CA ARG A 480 -6.44 -4.75 -28.92
C ARG A 480 -5.52 -5.60 -28.07
N VAL A 481 -4.68 -6.38 -28.75
CA VAL A 481 -3.48 -7.01 -28.20
C VAL A 481 -2.29 -6.30 -28.83
N LEU A 482 -1.41 -5.76 -27.99
CA LEU A 482 -0.24 -4.99 -28.40
C LEU A 482 1.03 -5.73 -28.00
N GLY A 483 2.04 -5.67 -28.86
CA GLY A 483 3.38 -6.18 -28.59
C GLY A 483 4.45 -5.27 -29.20
N PRO A 484 5.72 -5.48 -28.85
CA PRO A 484 6.83 -4.68 -29.37
C PRO A 484 6.88 -4.72 -30.90
N ASN A 485 7.33 -3.62 -31.50
CA ASN A 485 7.57 -3.49 -32.94
C ASN A 485 8.67 -4.40 -33.49
#